data_AF-A0A101FTM8-F1
#
_entry.id   AF-A0A101FTM8-F1
#
_cell.length_a   1.000
_cell.length_b   1.000
_cell.length_c   1.000
_cell.angle_alpha   90.00
_cell.angle_beta   90.00
_cell.angle_gamma   90.00
#
_symmetry.space_group_name_H-M   'P 1'
#
loop_
_entity.id
_entity.type
_entity.pdbx_description
1 polymer ?
#
loop_
_entity_poly.entity_id
_entity_poly.type
_entity_poly.pdbx_seq_one_letter_code
_entity_poly.pdbx_strand_id
1 'polypeptide(L)'
;MGFEIIMPRIRRELYNKEICACSIFGAMNQGGERVSASGVMKAIANMRVRGNGLGGGFAAYGIYPDYKDYYAFHLMFTGKSPQAKQEAKLELEDFLSSRFDVVNDEEIPHDDEVKLRDPPLVWRYFVLPKEGWDDSGIVPSEGDYIADQIMAVNAGIDNAYVFSSGKNMGCFKGVGYPEEVGEYFMLDRMYRAHTWTAHGRFPTNTRAWWGGAHPFSLLDTTVVHNGEVSSYGTNRWYLEMYGYACTLQTDTEVIAYAADLLMRRQKLPLEVVAKILAPPIWNSIDRLPEKERKLLTTLRMVYGPLLMNGPFAVIIGTTGRMIGLTDRIRLRPITAATRGETFYISSEEASIRLISPELDRVWTPNGGEPVVAELKSTKKVLI
;
A
#
# COMPACT_ATOMS: atom_id res chain seq x y z
N MET A 1 22.65 -19.51 60.76
CA MET A 1 22.40 -18.13 60.32
C MET A 1 22.07 -18.15 58.84
N GLY A 2 20.79 -18.21 58.49
CA GLY A 2 20.33 -18.06 57.11
C GLY A 2 20.00 -16.60 56.86
N PHE A 3 20.60 -16.00 55.85
CA PHE A 3 20.20 -14.67 55.37
C PHE A 3 18.95 -14.83 54.50
N GLU A 4 17.80 -14.43 55.01
CA GLU A 4 16.61 -14.18 54.19
C GLU A 4 16.81 -12.87 53.43
N ILE A 5 17.04 -12.97 52.12
CA ILE A 5 16.94 -11.81 51.23
C ILE A 5 15.45 -11.56 50.98
N ILE A 6 14.87 -10.63 51.74
CA ILE A 6 13.53 -10.11 51.47
C ILE A 6 13.64 -9.24 50.21
N MET A 7 13.36 -9.81 49.04
CA MET A 7 13.11 -8.99 47.85
C MET A 7 11.75 -8.29 48.02
N PRO A 8 11.68 -6.95 48.03
CA PRO A 8 10.41 -6.27 47.98
C PRO A 8 9.77 -6.56 46.62
N ARG A 9 8.81 -7.49 46.58
CA ARG A 9 7.88 -7.64 45.45
C ARG A 9 6.86 -6.50 45.48
N ILE A 10 7.35 -5.26 45.40
CA ILE A 10 6.52 -4.19 44.87
C ILE A 10 6.50 -4.46 43.37
N ARG A 11 5.36 -4.95 42.86
CA ARG A 11 5.08 -5.01 41.43
C ARG A 11 5.35 -3.60 40.92
N ARG A 12 6.49 -3.36 40.27
CA ARG A 12 6.69 -2.15 39.45
C ARG A 12 5.41 -2.03 38.65
N GLU A 13 4.72 -0.89 38.78
CA GLU A 13 3.60 -0.55 37.90
C GLU A 13 3.98 -1.05 36.51
N LEU A 14 3.15 -1.94 35.95
CA LEU A 14 3.33 -2.40 34.59
C LEU A 14 3.53 -1.11 33.78
N TYR A 15 4.72 -0.91 33.22
CA TYR A 15 4.94 0.18 32.29
C TYR A 15 3.74 0.17 31.35
N ASN A 16 2.94 1.26 31.35
CA ASN A 16 1.90 1.47 30.34
C ASN A 16 2.64 1.69 29.02
N LYS A 17 3.27 0.63 28.50
CA LYS A 17 3.84 0.60 27.18
C LYS A 17 2.63 0.45 26.28
N GLU A 18 2.25 1.55 25.67
CA GLU A 18 1.28 1.57 24.61
C GLU A 18 1.76 0.57 23.53
N ILE A 19 0.99 -0.52 23.34
CA ILE A 19 1.32 -1.58 22.37
C ILE A 19 0.92 -1.06 20.99
N CYS A 20 1.74 -0.17 20.43
CA CYS A 20 1.40 0.57 19.22
C CYS A 20 2.13 0.01 17.99
N ALA A 21 1.36 -0.40 16.99
CA ALA A 21 1.88 -0.84 15.69
C ALA A 21 0.77 -0.80 14.63
N CYS A 22 1.07 -0.51 13.38
CA CYS A 22 0.02 -0.60 12.35
C CYS A 22 -0.40 -2.06 12.13
N SER A 23 -1.66 -2.27 11.74
CA SER A 23 -2.17 -3.55 11.25
C SER A 23 -2.17 -3.58 9.72
N ILE A 24 -1.70 -4.70 9.17
CA ILE A 24 -1.82 -5.00 7.74
C ILE A 24 -2.51 -6.35 7.58
N PHE A 25 -3.40 -6.43 6.60
CA PHE A 25 -4.10 -7.65 6.20
C PHE A 25 -4.24 -7.69 4.69
N GLY A 26 -4.16 -8.87 4.09
CA GLY A 26 -4.35 -9.11 2.68
C GLY A 26 -5.01 -10.45 2.43
N ALA A 27 -5.95 -10.50 1.50
CA ALA A 27 -6.58 -11.71 1.01
C ALA A 27 -6.67 -11.66 -0.52
N MET A 28 -6.27 -12.74 -1.17
CA MET A 28 -6.29 -12.87 -2.63
C MET A 28 -6.86 -14.22 -3.02
N ASN A 29 -7.96 -14.22 -3.77
CA ASN A 29 -8.43 -15.41 -4.47
C ASN A 29 -7.63 -15.58 -5.77
N GLN A 30 -6.79 -16.61 -5.84
CA GLN A 30 -5.92 -16.88 -6.98
C GLN A 30 -6.68 -17.36 -8.22
N GLY A 31 -7.91 -17.85 -8.07
CA GLY A 31 -8.82 -18.17 -9.17
C GLY A 31 -9.43 -16.94 -9.84
N GLY A 32 -9.36 -15.77 -9.19
CA GLY A 32 -9.96 -14.52 -9.68
C GLY A 32 -11.42 -14.35 -9.28
N GLU A 33 -11.95 -15.19 -8.39
CA GLU A 33 -13.29 -15.01 -7.85
C GLU A 33 -13.37 -13.69 -7.07
N ARG A 34 -14.39 -12.88 -7.37
CA ARG A 34 -14.59 -11.58 -6.75
C ARG A 34 -15.55 -11.67 -5.58
N VAL A 35 -15.06 -11.30 -4.40
CA VAL A 35 -15.80 -11.29 -3.13
C VAL A 35 -15.88 -9.87 -2.57
N SER A 36 -16.87 -9.59 -1.73
CA SER A 36 -16.96 -8.28 -1.07
C SER A 36 -15.93 -8.13 0.05
N ALA A 37 -15.77 -6.91 0.55
CA ALA A 37 -14.80 -6.62 1.61
C ALA A 37 -15.21 -7.13 3.01
N SER A 38 -16.44 -7.66 3.19
CA SER A 38 -17.00 -8.00 4.51
C SER A 38 -16.05 -8.86 5.37
N GLY A 39 -15.46 -9.91 4.80
CA GLY A 39 -14.49 -10.74 5.50
C GLY A 39 -13.22 -9.96 5.87
N VAL A 40 -12.68 -9.17 4.96
CA VAL A 40 -11.46 -8.39 5.19
C VAL A 40 -11.66 -7.30 6.23
N MET A 41 -12.82 -6.63 6.21
CA MET A 41 -13.24 -5.66 7.23
C MET A 41 -13.30 -6.31 8.62
N LYS A 42 -13.90 -7.50 8.74
CA LYS A 42 -13.95 -8.24 10.00
C LYS A 42 -12.55 -8.65 10.48
N ALA A 43 -11.68 -9.08 9.56
CA ALA A 43 -10.32 -9.51 9.89
C ALA A 43 -9.42 -8.35 10.35
N ILE A 44 -9.48 -7.18 9.70
CA ILE A 44 -8.69 -6.02 10.11
C ILE A 44 -9.20 -5.43 11.43
N ALA A 45 -10.53 -5.44 11.67
CA ALA A 45 -11.14 -5.01 12.93
C ALA A 45 -10.70 -5.88 14.13
N ASN A 46 -10.40 -7.17 13.91
CA ASN A 46 -9.81 -8.02 14.94
C ASN A 46 -8.48 -7.48 15.49
N MET A 47 -7.77 -6.69 14.68
CA MET A 47 -6.51 -6.04 15.05
C MET A 47 -6.69 -4.56 15.44
N ARG A 48 -7.93 -4.11 15.78
CA ARG A 48 -8.25 -2.71 16.11
C ARG A 48 -7.31 -2.12 17.16
N VAL A 49 -6.97 -2.91 18.19
CA VAL A 49 -6.11 -2.50 19.32
C VAL A 49 -4.68 -2.10 18.94
N ARG A 50 -4.23 -2.45 17.73
CA ARG A 50 -2.89 -2.08 17.26
C ARG A 50 -2.86 -0.64 16.72
N GLY A 51 -3.97 -0.19 16.14
CA GLY A 51 -4.14 1.17 15.61
C GLY A 51 -4.76 2.12 16.63
N ASN A 52 -4.93 3.39 16.23
CA ASN A 52 -5.53 4.44 17.08
C ASN A 52 -6.63 5.25 16.38
N GLY A 53 -7.12 4.78 15.23
CA GLY A 53 -8.19 5.44 14.47
C GLY A 53 -7.74 6.70 13.71
N LEU A 54 -6.44 6.95 13.59
CA LEU A 54 -5.90 8.11 12.86
C LEU A 54 -5.59 7.81 11.38
N GLY A 55 -6.06 6.68 10.88
CA GLY A 55 -5.92 6.30 9.48
C GLY A 55 -6.32 4.85 9.25
N GLY A 56 -7.16 4.62 8.26
CA GLY A 56 -7.60 3.31 7.85
C GLY A 56 -7.86 3.27 6.36
N GLY A 57 -7.81 2.08 5.75
CA GLY A 57 -8.17 1.95 4.36
C GLY A 57 -7.95 0.57 3.77
N PHE A 58 -8.36 0.45 2.51
CA PHE A 58 -8.32 -0.75 1.69
C PHE A 58 -7.80 -0.44 0.30
N ALA A 59 -7.15 -1.41 -0.33
CA ALA A 59 -6.97 -1.45 -1.78
C ALA A 59 -7.61 -2.72 -2.32
N ALA A 60 -8.15 -2.62 -3.53
CA ALA A 60 -8.90 -3.69 -4.16
C ALA A 60 -8.51 -3.84 -5.63
N TYR A 61 -8.39 -5.07 -6.11
CA TYR A 61 -8.10 -5.40 -7.52
C TYR A 61 -9.20 -6.26 -8.13
N GLY A 62 -9.54 -5.99 -9.39
CA GLY A 62 -10.71 -6.57 -10.05
C GLY A 62 -12.02 -5.89 -9.66
N ILE A 63 -11.94 -4.68 -9.08
CA ILE A 63 -13.07 -3.96 -8.48
C ILE A 63 -13.92 -3.21 -9.50
N TYR A 64 -13.36 -2.88 -10.68
CA TYR A 64 -14.02 -2.12 -11.74
C TYR A 64 -14.10 -2.94 -13.03
N PRO A 65 -14.92 -4.01 -13.08
CA PRO A 65 -15.00 -4.89 -14.25
C PRO A 65 -15.42 -4.16 -15.53
N ASP A 66 -16.36 -3.22 -15.40
CA ASP A 66 -16.96 -2.49 -16.52
C ASP A 66 -16.00 -1.41 -17.07
N TYR A 67 -15.03 -1.01 -16.25
CA TYR A 67 -14.01 -0.01 -16.61
C TYR A 67 -12.58 -0.58 -16.52
N LYS A 68 -12.42 -1.89 -16.76
CA LYS A 68 -11.16 -2.61 -16.50
C LYS A 68 -9.95 -2.08 -17.29
N ASP A 69 -10.19 -1.46 -18.44
CA ASP A 69 -9.15 -0.99 -19.38
C ASP A 69 -8.82 0.51 -19.19
N TYR A 70 -9.57 1.20 -18.32
CA TYR A 70 -9.40 2.62 -18.01
C TYR A 70 -8.61 2.82 -16.72
N TYR A 71 -7.82 3.88 -16.66
CA TYR A 71 -7.21 4.31 -15.41
C TYR A 71 -8.28 4.91 -14.50
N ALA A 72 -8.40 4.39 -13.28
CA ALA A 72 -9.31 4.90 -12.28
C ALA A 72 -8.55 5.88 -11.37
N PHE A 73 -8.62 7.18 -11.66
CA PHE A 73 -8.05 8.20 -10.80
C PHE A 73 -9.03 8.49 -9.67
N HIS A 74 -8.67 8.13 -8.43
CA HIS A 74 -9.40 8.57 -7.25
C HIS A 74 -8.74 9.84 -6.69
N LEU A 75 -9.53 10.88 -6.49
CA LEU A 75 -9.07 12.15 -5.99
C LEU A 75 -9.78 12.56 -4.71
N MET A 76 -9.02 13.26 -3.87
CA MET A 76 -9.53 14.00 -2.73
C MET A 76 -9.39 15.49 -3.03
N PHE A 77 -10.50 16.20 -2.97
CA PHE A 77 -10.51 17.66 -2.94
C PHE A 77 -10.62 18.09 -1.49
N THR A 78 -9.50 18.63 -1.03
CA THR A 78 -9.33 19.19 0.31
C THR A 78 -9.65 20.68 0.28
N GLY A 79 -9.63 21.35 1.43
CA GLY A 79 -10.00 22.76 1.52
C GLY A 79 -10.98 23.00 2.65
N LYS A 80 -10.83 24.15 3.31
CA LYS A 80 -11.58 24.48 4.54
C LYS A 80 -13.05 24.84 4.27
N SER A 81 -13.39 25.19 3.03
CA SER A 81 -14.75 25.53 2.61
C SER A 81 -15.19 24.66 1.44
N PRO A 82 -16.51 24.43 1.26
CA PRO A 82 -17.04 23.77 0.08
C PRO A 82 -16.62 24.45 -1.24
N GLN A 83 -16.49 25.78 -1.24
CA GLN A 83 -16.05 26.55 -2.40
C GLN A 83 -14.61 26.19 -2.78
N ALA A 84 -13.68 26.12 -1.82
CA ALA A 84 -12.29 25.76 -2.10
C ALA A 84 -12.17 24.33 -2.67
N LYS A 85 -12.98 23.39 -2.16
CA LYS A 85 -13.04 22.03 -2.70
C LYS A 85 -13.53 22.03 -4.16
N GLN A 86 -14.54 22.83 -4.46
CA GLN A 86 -15.10 22.95 -5.82
C GLN A 86 -14.14 23.66 -6.79
N GLU A 87 -13.44 24.70 -6.35
CA GLU A 87 -12.41 25.40 -7.14
C GLU A 87 -11.28 24.45 -7.53
N ALA A 88 -10.77 23.66 -6.57
CA ALA A 88 -9.74 22.65 -6.85
C ALA A 88 -10.24 21.55 -7.82
N LYS A 89 -11.53 21.19 -7.76
CA LYS A 89 -12.14 20.26 -8.72
C LYS A 89 -12.19 20.84 -10.12
N LEU A 90 -12.57 22.10 -10.27
CA LEU A 90 -12.61 22.77 -11.58
C LEU A 90 -11.21 22.87 -12.21
N GLU A 91 -10.21 23.27 -11.42
CA GLU A 91 -8.82 23.35 -11.89
C GLU A 91 -8.29 21.97 -12.34
N LEU A 92 -8.62 20.91 -11.60
CA LEU A 92 -8.31 19.55 -12.01
C LEU A 92 -9.02 19.19 -13.32
N GLU A 93 -10.29 19.51 -13.48
CA GLU A 93 -11.06 19.17 -14.68
C GLU A 93 -10.51 19.87 -15.93
N ASP A 94 -10.03 21.11 -15.79
CA ASP A 94 -9.27 21.80 -16.84
C ASP A 94 -7.95 21.09 -17.16
N PHE A 95 -7.23 20.62 -16.13
CA PHE A 95 -6.03 19.82 -16.31
C PHE A 95 -6.32 18.49 -17.02
N LEU A 96 -7.38 17.78 -16.64
CA LEU A 96 -7.76 16.49 -17.21
C LEU A 96 -8.24 16.66 -18.65
N SER A 97 -9.13 17.61 -18.91
CA SER A 97 -9.71 17.83 -20.25
C SER A 97 -8.67 18.18 -21.32
N SER A 98 -7.53 18.74 -20.95
CA SER A 98 -6.44 19.04 -21.87
C SER A 98 -5.56 17.83 -22.21
N ARG A 99 -5.59 16.75 -21.42
CA ARG A 99 -4.63 15.62 -21.49
C ARG A 99 -5.25 14.24 -21.59
N PHE A 100 -6.51 14.12 -21.18
CA PHE A 100 -7.21 12.85 -21.00
C PHE A 100 -8.59 12.89 -21.65
N ASP A 101 -9.01 11.74 -22.15
CA ASP A 101 -10.40 11.45 -22.48
C ASP A 101 -11.06 10.85 -21.24
N VAL A 102 -11.98 11.61 -20.64
CA VAL A 102 -12.76 11.18 -19.48
C VAL A 102 -13.96 10.37 -19.98
N VAL A 103 -13.98 9.08 -19.68
CA VAL A 103 -15.04 8.16 -20.13
C VAL A 103 -16.21 8.13 -19.16
N ASN A 104 -15.92 8.22 -17.87
CA ASN A 104 -16.92 8.33 -16.82
C ASN A 104 -16.30 9.01 -15.60
N ASP A 105 -17.10 9.74 -14.85
CA ASP A 105 -16.71 10.30 -13.56
C ASP A 105 -17.90 10.31 -12.60
N GLU A 106 -17.62 10.17 -11.32
CA GLU A 106 -18.63 10.20 -10.28
C GLU A 106 -18.02 10.48 -8.91
N GLU A 107 -18.83 11.02 -8.00
CA GLU A 107 -18.50 11.02 -6.59
C GLU A 107 -18.35 9.57 -6.11
N ILE A 108 -17.30 9.26 -5.35
CA ILE A 108 -17.16 7.91 -4.83
C ILE A 108 -18.32 7.66 -3.85
N PRO A 109 -19.17 6.66 -4.11
CA PRO A 109 -20.32 6.38 -3.27
C PRO A 109 -19.92 6.17 -1.80
N HIS A 110 -20.60 6.87 -0.89
CA HIS A 110 -20.35 6.80 0.54
C HIS A 110 -21.63 6.93 1.37
N ASP A 111 -21.60 6.40 2.59
CA ASP A 111 -22.72 6.40 3.54
C ASP A 111 -22.63 7.60 4.49
N ASP A 112 -23.52 8.56 4.31
CA ASP A 112 -23.61 9.79 5.11
C ASP A 112 -23.88 9.54 6.61
N GLU A 113 -24.42 8.37 6.96
CA GLU A 113 -24.66 7.99 8.35
C GLU A 113 -23.37 7.61 9.08
N VAL A 114 -22.33 7.18 8.36
CA VAL A 114 -21.03 6.81 8.94
C VAL A 114 -20.18 8.07 9.15
N LYS A 115 -20.08 8.50 10.41
CA LYS A 115 -19.35 9.73 10.78
C LYS A 115 -17.84 9.51 10.85
N LEU A 116 -17.14 9.86 9.77
CA LEU A 116 -15.68 10.01 9.77
C LEU A 116 -15.26 11.46 10.07
N ARG A 117 -14.01 11.62 10.53
CA ARG A 117 -13.47 12.94 10.87
C ARG A 117 -13.05 13.71 9.61
N ASP A 118 -13.69 14.85 9.38
CA ASP A 118 -13.33 15.83 8.34
C ASP A 118 -13.18 15.21 6.93
N PRO A 119 -14.24 14.58 6.37
CA PRO A 119 -14.17 13.97 5.06
C PRO A 119 -13.95 15.01 3.94
N PRO A 120 -12.98 14.80 3.03
CA PRO A 120 -12.84 15.58 1.82
C PRO A 120 -13.95 15.22 0.82
N LEU A 121 -14.10 16.03 -0.24
CA LEU A 121 -14.87 15.59 -1.39
C LEU A 121 -14.06 14.53 -2.12
N VAL A 122 -14.62 13.34 -2.35
CA VAL A 122 -13.90 12.22 -2.97
C VAL A 122 -14.55 11.87 -4.29
N TRP A 123 -13.78 11.93 -5.37
CA TRP A 123 -14.28 11.70 -6.73
C TRP A 123 -13.43 10.65 -7.44
N ARG A 124 -14.03 9.92 -8.40
CA ARG A 124 -13.28 9.05 -9.30
C ARG A 124 -13.52 9.43 -10.75
N TYR A 125 -12.46 9.38 -11.54
CA TYR A 125 -12.49 9.57 -12.99
C TYR A 125 -11.91 8.31 -13.66
N PHE A 126 -12.61 7.79 -14.67
CA PHE A 126 -12.14 6.74 -15.55
C PHE A 126 -11.62 7.36 -16.83
N VAL A 127 -10.31 7.28 -17.04
CA VAL A 127 -9.62 8.07 -18.08
C VAL A 127 -8.71 7.23 -18.98
N LEU A 128 -8.50 7.73 -20.19
CA LEU A 128 -7.41 7.35 -21.09
C LEU A 128 -6.60 8.59 -21.46
N PRO A 129 -5.28 8.47 -21.67
CA PRO A 129 -4.52 9.57 -22.24
C PRO A 129 -5.04 9.88 -23.65
N LYS A 130 -5.11 11.16 -24.01
CA LYS A 130 -5.50 11.58 -25.37
C LYS A 130 -4.50 11.08 -26.40
N GLU A 131 -4.96 10.90 -27.64
CA GLU A 131 -4.06 10.66 -28.78
C GLU A 131 -2.97 11.74 -28.87
N GLY A 132 -1.77 11.33 -29.25
CA GLY A 132 -0.59 12.21 -29.34
C GLY A 132 0.12 12.49 -28.01
N TRP A 133 -0.25 11.82 -26.92
CA TRP A 133 0.47 11.93 -25.63
C TRP A 133 1.96 11.56 -25.75
N ASP A 134 2.32 10.72 -26.73
CA ASP A 134 3.67 10.24 -27.02
C ASP A 134 4.33 10.93 -28.23
N ASP A 135 3.70 11.93 -28.86
CA ASP A 135 4.21 12.59 -30.09
C ASP A 135 5.61 13.19 -29.93
N SER A 136 5.97 13.60 -28.70
CA SER A 136 7.30 14.12 -28.40
C SER A 136 8.40 13.06 -28.44
N GLY A 137 8.05 11.77 -28.31
CA GLY A 137 8.98 10.66 -28.14
C GLY A 137 9.81 10.70 -26.85
N ILE A 138 9.57 11.67 -25.96
CA ILE A 138 10.34 11.87 -24.73
C ILE A 138 9.91 10.87 -23.65
N VAL A 139 8.61 10.59 -23.56
CA VAL A 139 8.04 9.74 -22.51
C VAL A 139 8.10 8.27 -22.95
N PRO A 140 8.77 7.37 -22.18
CA PRO A 140 9.07 6.02 -22.67
C PRO A 140 7.87 5.07 -22.76
N SER A 141 6.80 5.33 -22.02
CA SER A 141 5.63 4.45 -21.95
C SER A 141 4.37 5.17 -21.47
N GLU A 142 3.20 4.60 -21.75
CA GLU A 142 1.91 5.10 -21.25
C GLU A 142 1.94 5.22 -19.73
N GLY A 143 2.47 4.20 -19.03
CA GLY A 143 2.61 4.24 -17.58
C GLY A 143 3.51 5.37 -17.06
N ASP A 144 4.58 5.71 -17.78
CA ASP A 144 5.44 6.85 -17.40
C ASP A 144 4.70 8.18 -17.61
N TYR A 145 3.94 8.32 -18.70
CA TYR A 145 3.12 9.51 -18.94
C TYR A 145 2.10 9.72 -17.82
N ILE A 146 1.38 8.66 -17.46
CA ILE A 146 0.39 8.71 -16.39
C ILE A 146 1.04 9.05 -15.05
N ALA A 147 2.17 8.41 -14.72
CA ALA A 147 2.92 8.71 -13.50
C ALA A 147 3.34 10.19 -13.45
N ASP A 148 3.88 10.73 -14.53
CA ASP A 148 4.27 12.14 -14.62
C ASP A 148 3.07 13.09 -14.44
N GLN A 149 1.91 12.78 -15.03
CA GLN A 149 0.70 13.59 -14.84
C GLN A 149 0.20 13.53 -13.39
N ILE A 150 0.27 12.37 -12.73
CA ILE A 150 -0.09 12.23 -11.32
C ILE A 150 0.84 13.08 -10.44
N MET A 151 2.16 13.04 -10.70
CA MET A 151 3.12 13.87 -9.98
C MET A 151 2.83 15.36 -10.20
N ALA A 152 2.49 15.76 -11.43
CA ALA A 152 2.14 17.14 -11.75
C ALA A 152 0.88 17.61 -11.01
N VAL A 153 -0.18 16.80 -10.95
CA VAL A 153 -1.39 17.13 -10.17
C VAL A 153 -1.05 17.25 -8.69
N ASN A 154 -0.41 16.23 -8.11
CA ASN A 154 -0.16 16.16 -6.67
C ASN A 154 0.85 17.20 -6.16
N ALA A 155 1.66 17.78 -7.04
CA ALA A 155 2.63 18.82 -6.71
C ALA A 155 2.18 20.23 -7.14
N GLY A 156 1.24 20.33 -8.08
CA GLY A 156 0.92 21.58 -8.77
C GLY A 156 -0.48 22.13 -8.55
N ILE A 157 -1.48 21.28 -8.25
CA ILE A 157 -2.86 21.73 -8.05
C ILE A 157 -3.16 21.74 -6.56
N ASP A 158 -3.30 22.93 -6.00
CA ASP A 158 -3.57 23.10 -4.57
C ASP A 158 -4.90 22.46 -4.18
N ASN A 159 -4.88 21.78 -3.04
CA ASN A 159 -6.01 21.05 -2.49
C ASN A 159 -6.55 19.87 -3.30
N ALA A 160 -6.01 19.53 -4.48
CA ALA A 160 -6.35 18.31 -5.20
C ALA A 160 -5.27 17.24 -4.97
N TYR A 161 -5.69 16.01 -4.71
CA TYR A 161 -4.74 14.91 -4.48
C TYR A 161 -5.24 13.59 -5.08
N VAL A 162 -4.51 13.08 -6.07
CA VAL A 162 -4.68 11.74 -6.64
C VAL A 162 -4.07 10.71 -5.69
N PHE A 163 -4.90 9.87 -5.10
CA PHE A 163 -4.49 8.86 -4.12
C PHE A 163 -4.62 7.40 -4.60
N SER A 164 -5.23 7.20 -5.76
CA SER A 164 -5.31 5.92 -6.48
C SER A 164 -5.38 6.21 -7.98
N SER A 165 -4.75 5.37 -8.81
CA SER A 165 -4.61 5.69 -10.24
C SER A 165 -4.41 4.50 -11.17
N GLY A 166 -4.69 3.27 -10.73
CA GLY A 166 -4.45 2.07 -11.54
C GLY A 166 -5.65 1.67 -12.41
N LYS A 167 -5.43 0.70 -13.30
CA LYS A 167 -6.49 0.06 -14.06
C LYS A 167 -7.13 -1.06 -13.24
N ASN A 168 -8.47 -1.15 -13.27
CA ASN A 168 -9.24 -2.19 -12.57
C ASN A 168 -8.86 -2.37 -11.08
N MET A 169 -8.44 -1.28 -10.43
CA MET A 169 -8.06 -1.27 -9.03
C MET A 169 -8.43 0.07 -8.40
N GLY A 170 -8.59 0.11 -7.09
CA GLY A 170 -8.89 1.33 -6.36
C GLY A 170 -8.46 1.25 -4.90
N CYS A 171 -8.03 2.39 -4.35
CA CYS A 171 -7.81 2.59 -2.93
C CYS A 171 -8.99 3.34 -2.31
N PHE A 172 -9.32 3.00 -1.08
CA PHE A 172 -10.36 3.63 -0.25
C PHE A 172 -9.75 3.86 1.12
N LYS A 173 -9.53 5.12 1.49
CA LYS A 173 -8.78 5.46 2.70
C LYS A 173 -9.29 6.74 3.33
N GLY A 174 -9.10 6.87 4.63
CA GLY A 174 -9.52 8.05 5.38
C GLY A 174 -9.05 8.06 6.82
N VAL A 175 -9.45 9.10 7.56
CA VAL A 175 -9.17 9.24 8.99
C VAL A 175 -10.27 8.54 9.78
N GLY A 176 -9.96 7.34 10.27
CA GLY A 176 -10.84 6.49 11.07
C GLY A 176 -10.21 5.12 11.29
N TYR A 177 -10.92 4.22 11.97
CA TYR A 177 -10.56 2.81 11.96
C TYR A 177 -10.89 2.17 10.60
N PRO A 178 -10.17 1.11 10.17
CA PRO A 178 -10.40 0.51 8.87
C PRO A 178 -11.83 0.04 8.66
N GLU A 179 -12.46 -0.57 9.66
CA GLU A 179 -13.86 -0.99 9.58
C GLU A 179 -14.82 0.17 9.34
N GLU A 180 -14.60 1.32 9.98
CA GLU A 180 -15.41 2.54 9.79
C GLU A 180 -15.21 3.12 8.38
N VAL A 181 -13.98 3.09 7.86
CA VAL A 181 -13.68 3.49 6.48
C VAL A 181 -14.33 2.54 5.47
N GLY A 182 -14.35 1.24 5.76
CA GLY A 182 -14.98 0.24 4.91
C GLY A 182 -16.51 0.40 4.87
N GLU A 183 -17.13 0.73 6.01
CA GLU A 183 -18.55 1.06 6.11
C GLU A 183 -18.88 2.36 5.37
N TYR A 184 -18.07 3.41 5.57
CA TYR A 184 -18.24 4.70 4.89
C TYR A 184 -18.25 4.54 3.37
N PHE A 185 -17.32 3.79 2.79
CA PHE A 185 -17.29 3.51 1.35
C PHE A 185 -18.13 2.28 0.94
N MET A 186 -18.91 1.70 1.86
CA MET A 186 -19.83 0.59 1.60
C MET A 186 -19.19 -0.61 0.89
N LEU A 187 -17.95 -0.94 1.25
CA LEU A 187 -17.11 -1.92 0.54
C LEU A 187 -17.62 -3.36 0.65
N ASP A 188 -18.43 -3.65 1.66
CA ASP A 188 -19.06 -4.94 1.91
C ASP A 188 -20.29 -5.19 1.01
N ARG A 189 -20.94 -4.13 0.52
CA ARG A 189 -22.22 -4.20 -0.20
C ARG A 189 -22.17 -3.75 -1.67
N MET A 190 -21.35 -2.76 -2.01
CA MET A 190 -21.27 -2.23 -3.38
C MET A 190 -20.16 -2.84 -4.23
N TYR A 191 -19.08 -3.31 -3.60
CA TYR A 191 -17.87 -3.69 -4.33
C TYR A 191 -17.55 -5.17 -4.19
N ARG A 192 -16.98 -5.74 -5.25
CA ARG A 192 -16.44 -7.09 -5.27
C ARG A 192 -15.09 -7.10 -5.97
N ALA A 193 -14.09 -7.68 -5.35
CA ALA A 193 -12.73 -7.73 -5.84
C ALA A 193 -12.11 -9.11 -5.56
N HIS A 194 -11.13 -9.52 -6.36
CA HIS A 194 -10.44 -10.80 -6.14
C HIS A 194 -9.28 -10.67 -5.15
N THR A 195 -8.73 -9.47 -5.02
CA THR A 195 -7.67 -9.15 -4.05
C THR A 195 -8.09 -7.94 -3.25
N TRP A 196 -7.91 -8.05 -1.94
CA TRP A 196 -8.13 -6.98 -0.97
C TRP A 196 -6.91 -6.87 -0.07
N THR A 197 -6.38 -5.67 0.11
CA THR A 197 -5.43 -5.34 1.18
C THR A 197 -6.05 -4.30 2.09
N ALA A 198 -5.72 -4.33 3.37
CA ALA A 198 -6.28 -3.45 4.39
C ALA A 198 -5.19 -3.01 5.36
N HIS A 199 -5.37 -1.81 5.91
CA HIS A 199 -4.42 -1.23 6.84
C HIS A 199 -5.10 -0.42 7.94
N GLY A 200 -4.71 -0.66 9.20
CA GLY A 200 -5.00 0.20 10.34
C GLY A 200 -3.75 0.94 10.81
N ARG A 201 -3.80 2.27 10.82
CA ARG A 201 -2.64 3.14 11.06
C ARG A 201 -2.50 3.50 12.54
N PHE A 202 -1.24 3.60 12.97
CA PHE A 202 -0.83 4.30 14.17
C PHE A 202 0.27 5.31 13.80
N PRO A 203 -0.04 6.60 13.57
CA PRO A 203 1.00 7.59 13.28
C PRO A 203 1.77 7.95 14.55
N THR A 204 3.10 7.90 14.48
CA THR A 204 3.99 8.33 15.57
C THR A 204 4.46 9.78 15.41
N ASN A 205 4.58 10.28 14.17
CA ASN A 205 5.29 11.54 13.88
C ASN A 205 4.55 12.54 12.96
N THR A 206 3.35 12.20 12.44
CA THR A 206 2.64 13.05 11.44
C THR A 206 1.21 13.36 11.86
N ARG A 207 0.71 14.57 11.53
CA ARG A 207 -0.70 14.91 11.71
C ARG A 207 -1.60 13.96 10.92
N ALA A 208 -2.72 13.57 11.53
CA ALA A 208 -3.73 12.76 10.86
C ALA A 208 -4.47 13.60 9.82
N TRP A 209 -4.48 13.13 8.58
CA TRP A 209 -5.24 13.68 7.47
C TRP A 209 -5.47 12.57 6.44
N TRP A 210 -6.47 12.75 5.58
CA TRP A 210 -6.94 11.69 4.68
C TRP A 210 -5.89 11.23 3.66
N GLY A 211 -5.12 12.16 3.08
CA GLY A 211 -4.07 11.83 2.12
C GLY A 211 -2.96 10.96 2.73
N GLY A 212 -2.65 11.15 4.02
CA GLY A 212 -1.65 10.38 4.76
C GLY A 212 -2.13 9.03 5.29
N ALA A 213 -3.41 8.67 5.12
CA ALA A 213 -3.88 7.32 5.40
C ALA A 213 -3.35 6.33 4.35
N HIS A 214 -3.24 5.06 4.73
CA HIS A 214 -2.82 3.98 3.83
C HIS A 214 -4.08 3.26 3.32
N PRO A 215 -4.05 2.63 2.13
CA PRO A 215 -2.88 2.36 1.29
C PRO A 215 -2.33 3.57 0.51
N PHE A 216 -1.06 3.47 0.10
CA PHE A 216 -0.48 4.32 -0.94
C PHE A 216 -0.54 3.61 -2.29
N SER A 217 -0.68 4.39 -3.36
CA SER A 217 -0.87 3.88 -4.72
C SER A 217 -0.09 4.72 -5.72
N LEU A 218 0.49 4.07 -6.73
CA LEU A 218 0.89 4.68 -7.98
C LEU A 218 0.60 3.69 -9.10
N LEU A 219 -0.24 4.09 -10.05
CA LEU A 219 -0.78 3.18 -11.06
C LEU A 219 -1.41 1.97 -10.37
N ASP A 220 -1.09 0.76 -10.83
CA ASP A 220 -1.57 -0.49 -10.27
C ASP A 220 -0.76 -0.98 -9.05
N THR A 221 0.30 -0.27 -8.65
CA THR A 221 1.09 -0.62 -7.47
C THR A 221 0.47 -0.03 -6.23
N THR A 222 0.14 -0.86 -5.24
CA THR A 222 -0.32 -0.41 -3.91
C THR A 222 0.56 -0.92 -2.80
N VAL A 223 0.69 -0.13 -1.73
CA VAL A 223 1.46 -0.52 -0.55
C VAL A 223 0.67 -0.22 0.72
N VAL A 224 0.57 -1.23 1.57
CA VAL A 224 0.27 -1.06 3.00
C VAL A 224 1.50 -1.43 3.80
N HIS A 225 1.79 -0.65 4.84
CA HIS A 225 3.04 -0.71 5.58
C HIS A 225 2.82 -0.69 7.09
N ASN A 226 3.38 -1.66 7.79
CA ASN A 226 3.51 -1.68 9.23
C ASN A 226 4.98 -1.54 9.62
N GLY A 227 5.37 -0.40 10.16
CA GLY A 227 6.75 -0.12 10.47
C GLY A 227 7.08 1.37 10.49
N GLU A 228 8.38 1.65 10.52
CA GLU A 228 8.95 2.97 10.35
C GLU A 228 10.30 2.82 9.64
N VAL A 229 10.42 3.41 8.45
CA VAL A 229 11.67 3.37 7.67
C VAL A 229 12.59 4.51 8.13
N SER A 230 13.66 4.17 8.84
CA SER A 230 14.63 5.14 9.36
C SER A 230 15.49 5.79 8.27
N SER A 231 15.58 5.19 7.08
CA SER A 231 16.30 5.73 5.92
C SER A 231 15.47 6.67 5.03
N TYR A 232 14.27 7.07 5.47
CA TYR A 232 13.30 7.84 4.67
C TYR A 232 13.92 8.98 3.85
N GLY A 233 14.73 9.85 4.45
CA GLY A 233 15.31 11.00 3.75
C GLY A 233 16.21 10.61 2.57
N THR A 234 17.07 9.60 2.75
CA THR A 234 17.93 9.08 1.68
C THR A 234 17.12 8.39 0.58
N ASN A 235 16.12 7.59 0.97
CA ASN A 235 15.26 6.89 0.01
C ASN A 235 14.45 7.88 -0.83
N ARG A 236 13.89 8.92 -0.20
CA ARG A 236 13.15 10.00 -0.86
C ARG A 236 14.01 10.73 -1.88
N TRP A 237 15.19 11.23 -1.49
CA TRP A 237 16.05 11.98 -2.41
C TRP A 237 16.46 11.15 -3.63
N TYR A 238 16.71 9.86 -3.44
CA TYR A 238 16.99 8.97 -4.56
C TYR A 238 15.81 8.92 -5.54
N LEU A 239 14.58 8.77 -5.05
CA LEU A 239 13.38 8.72 -5.90
C LEU A 239 13.08 10.05 -6.59
N GLU A 240 13.29 11.17 -5.92
CA GLU A 240 13.10 12.51 -6.51
C GLU A 240 14.03 12.73 -7.72
N MET A 241 15.24 12.15 -7.71
CA MET A 241 16.14 12.17 -8.88
C MET A 241 15.58 11.41 -10.10
N TYR A 242 14.60 10.52 -9.91
CA TYR A 242 13.90 9.81 -10.98
C TYR A 242 12.55 10.44 -11.34
N GLY A 243 12.20 11.60 -10.77
CA GLY A 243 10.96 12.33 -11.08
C GLY A 243 9.76 11.99 -10.18
N TYR A 244 9.93 11.18 -9.13
CA TYR A 244 8.86 10.91 -8.18
C TYR A 244 8.75 12.04 -7.13
N ALA A 245 7.70 12.86 -7.22
CA ALA A 245 7.41 13.89 -6.24
C ALA A 245 6.86 13.27 -4.94
N CYS A 246 7.69 13.20 -3.90
CA CYS A 246 7.29 12.68 -2.58
C CYS A 246 6.72 13.81 -1.72
N THR A 247 5.42 14.08 -1.84
CA THR A 247 4.78 15.25 -1.21
C THR A 247 4.13 14.94 0.14
N LEU A 248 3.87 13.66 0.45
CA LEU A 248 3.05 13.28 1.62
C LEU A 248 3.84 12.99 2.89
N GLN A 249 5.16 13.08 2.83
CA GLN A 249 6.06 12.98 3.98
C GLN A 249 5.91 11.68 4.78
N THR A 250 5.70 10.56 4.09
CA THR A 250 5.61 9.23 4.69
C THR A 250 6.56 8.26 3.98
N ASP A 251 7.13 7.35 4.77
CA ASP A 251 7.88 6.21 4.28
C ASP A 251 7.08 5.29 3.35
N THR A 252 5.76 5.22 3.51
CA THR A 252 4.92 4.31 2.73
C THR A 252 4.77 4.78 1.28
N GLU A 253 4.75 6.10 1.06
CA GLU A 253 4.84 6.71 -0.27
C GLU A 253 6.15 6.32 -0.97
N VAL A 254 7.25 6.46 -0.24
CA VAL A 254 8.60 6.12 -0.72
C VAL A 254 8.70 4.63 -1.08
N ILE A 255 8.11 3.72 -0.29
CA ILE A 255 8.09 2.30 -0.63
C ILE A 255 7.24 2.04 -1.89
N ALA A 256 6.09 2.70 -2.04
CA ALA A 256 5.24 2.56 -3.23
C ALA A 256 5.96 3.00 -4.51
N TYR A 257 6.63 4.15 -4.48
CA TYR A 257 7.39 4.66 -5.61
C TYR A 257 8.66 3.84 -5.89
N ALA A 258 9.32 3.31 -4.85
CA ALA A 258 10.43 2.38 -5.03
C ALA A 258 9.98 1.06 -5.69
N ALA A 259 8.81 0.54 -5.31
CA ALA A 259 8.23 -0.63 -5.96
C ALA A 259 7.92 -0.35 -7.44
N ASP A 260 7.30 0.79 -7.76
CA ASP A 260 7.02 1.20 -9.14
C ASP A 260 8.31 1.34 -9.97
N LEU A 261 9.30 2.07 -9.45
CA LEU A 261 10.60 2.27 -10.11
C LEU A 261 11.28 0.92 -10.42
N LEU A 262 11.38 0.04 -9.44
CA LEU A 262 12.13 -1.21 -9.59
C LEU A 262 11.36 -2.24 -10.42
N MET A 263 10.05 -2.38 -10.22
CA MET A 263 9.24 -3.42 -10.86
C MET A 263 8.71 -3.02 -12.24
N ARG A 264 8.15 -1.81 -12.39
CA ARG A 264 7.54 -1.37 -13.66
C ARG A 264 8.58 -0.70 -14.57
N ARG A 265 9.28 0.32 -14.06
CA ARG A 265 10.17 1.15 -14.90
C ARG A 265 11.49 0.45 -15.22
N GLN A 266 12.12 -0.19 -14.24
CA GLN A 266 13.38 -0.94 -14.44
C GLN A 266 13.16 -2.43 -14.75
N LYS A 267 11.93 -2.93 -14.63
CA LYS A 267 11.54 -4.31 -14.98
C LYS A 267 12.39 -5.38 -14.26
N LEU A 268 12.79 -5.10 -13.02
CA LEU A 268 13.57 -6.04 -12.23
C LEU A 268 12.70 -7.20 -11.73
N PRO A 269 13.22 -8.44 -11.71
CA PRO A 269 12.52 -9.57 -11.09
C PRO A 269 12.26 -9.30 -9.60
N LEU A 270 11.12 -9.76 -9.10
CA LEU A 270 10.70 -9.55 -7.71
C LEU A 270 11.76 -9.99 -6.68
N GLU A 271 12.43 -11.11 -6.92
CA GLU A 271 13.51 -11.60 -6.05
C GLU A 271 14.68 -10.63 -5.95
N VAL A 272 14.97 -9.90 -7.04
CA VAL A 272 15.99 -8.85 -7.06
C VAL A 272 15.48 -7.61 -6.32
N VAL A 273 14.21 -7.23 -6.54
CA VAL A 273 13.58 -6.10 -5.83
C VAL A 273 13.59 -6.32 -4.31
N ALA A 274 13.21 -7.51 -3.85
CA ALA A 274 13.27 -7.87 -2.43
C ALA A 274 14.69 -7.75 -1.86
N LYS A 275 15.70 -8.18 -2.62
CA LYS A 275 17.13 -8.05 -2.25
C LYS A 275 17.65 -6.62 -2.30
N ILE A 276 17.01 -5.72 -3.04
CA ILE A 276 17.33 -4.27 -3.03
C ILE A 276 16.71 -3.60 -1.81
N LEU A 277 15.43 -3.85 -1.55
CA LEU A 277 14.70 -3.22 -0.45
C LEU A 277 15.16 -3.76 0.92
N ALA A 278 15.32 -5.08 1.04
CA ALA A 278 15.69 -5.78 2.27
C ALA A 278 16.90 -6.74 2.12
N PRO A 279 18.09 -6.27 1.71
CA PRO A 279 19.23 -7.14 1.49
C PRO A 279 19.65 -7.92 2.76
N PRO A 280 20.38 -9.03 2.64
CA PRO A 280 21.08 -9.62 3.78
C PRO A 280 22.14 -8.67 4.36
N ILE A 281 22.55 -8.90 5.61
CA ILE A 281 23.68 -8.18 6.23
C ILE A 281 25.02 -8.60 5.57
N TRP A 282 26.03 -7.74 5.61
CA TRP A 282 27.32 -7.98 4.94
C TRP A 282 27.97 -9.31 5.34
N ASN A 283 28.00 -9.64 6.64
CA ASN A 283 28.54 -10.91 7.12
C ASN A 283 27.83 -12.14 6.54
N SER A 284 26.53 -12.03 6.22
CA SER A 284 25.79 -13.08 5.53
C SER A 284 26.19 -13.15 4.07
N ILE A 285 26.34 -12.00 3.40
CA ILE A 285 26.76 -11.89 2.00
C ILE A 285 28.16 -12.50 1.78
N ASP A 286 29.10 -12.23 2.68
CA ASP A 286 30.49 -12.71 2.57
C ASP A 286 30.61 -14.24 2.58
N ARG A 287 29.64 -14.92 3.20
CA ARG A 287 29.58 -16.39 3.33
C ARG A 287 28.84 -17.07 2.17
N LEU A 288 28.23 -16.32 1.26
CA LEU A 288 27.51 -16.89 0.13
C LEU A 288 28.46 -17.36 -0.98
N PRO A 289 28.01 -18.28 -1.85
CA PRO A 289 28.74 -18.63 -3.07
C PRO A 289 29.10 -17.40 -3.91
N GLU A 290 30.22 -17.45 -4.61
CA GLU A 290 30.81 -16.30 -5.31
C GLU A 290 29.81 -15.54 -6.20
N LYS A 291 29.00 -16.26 -6.96
CA LYS A 291 27.99 -15.68 -7.86
C LYS A 291 26.94 -14.86 -7.11
N GLU A 292 26.39 -15.41 -6.01
CA GLU A 292 25.37 -14.74 -5.20
C GLU A 292 25.97 -13.58 -4.41
N ARG A 293 27.17 -13.76 -3.85
CA ARG A 293 27.91 -12.70 -3.18
C ARG A 293 28.15 -11.52 -4.13
N LYS A 294 28.63 -11.79 -5.35
CA LYS A 294 28.86 -10.75 -6.37
C LYS A 294 27.57 -10.00 -6.71
N LEU A 295 26.47 -10.72 -6.94
CA LEU A 295 25.17 -10.11 -7.22
C LEU A 295 24.73 -9.18 -6.09
N LEU A 296 24.70 -9.66 -4.84
CA LEU A 296 24.23 -8.88 -3.70
C LEU A 296 25.13 -7.67 -3.41
N THR A 297 26.45 -7.82 -3.56
CA THR A 297 27.39 -6.70 -3.44
C THR A 297 27.11 -5.65 -4.52
N THR A 298 26.92 -6.05 -5.78
CA THR A 298 26.56 -5.12 -6.86
C THR A 298 25.24 -4.41 -6.58
N LEU A 299 24.19 -5.13 -6.18
CA LEU A 299 22.89 -4.52 -5.86
C LEU A 299 23.02 -3.49 -4.73
N ARG A 300 23.77 -3.80 -3.67
CA ARG A 300 24.00 -2.87 -2.55
C ARG A 300 24.81 -1.64 -2.94
N MET A 301 25.69 -1.74 -3.94
CA MET A 301 26.46 -0.60 -4.45
C MET A 301 25.60 0.29 -5.36
N VAL A 302 24.80 -0.29 -6.24
CA VAL A 302 23.98 0.44 -7.22
C VAL A 302 22.74 1.07 -6.56
N TYR A 303 22.08 0.33 -5.68
CA TYR A 303 20.83 0.72 -5.04
C TYR A 303 20.99 1.04 -3.56
N GLY A 304 22.21 1.36 -3.10
CA GLY A 304 22.49 1.70 -1.71
C GLY A 304 21.50 2.70 -1.10
N PRO A 305 21.15 3.80 -1.80
CA PRO A 305 20.15 4.75 -1.32
C PRO A 305 18.70 4.24 -1.26
N LEU A 306 18.37 3.10 -1.88
CA LEU A 306 17.03 2.46 -1.83
C LEU A 306 16.93 1.31 -0.82
N LEU A 307 17.98 1.05 -0.02
CA LEU A 307 17.84 0.17 1.13
C LEU A 307 16.79 0.74 2.08
N MET A 308 15.76 -0.06 2.38
CA MET A 308 14.78 0.28 3.41
C MET A 308 15.37 -0.17 4.75
N ASN A 309 15.92 0.76 5.50
CA ASN A 309 16.40 0.52 6.86
C ASN A 309 15.32 0.86 7.87
N GLY A 310 15.30 0.12 8.98
CA GLY A 310 14.26 0.23 10.00
C GLY A 310 13.30 -0.95 9.98
N PRO A 311 12.45 -1.07 11.02
CA PRO A 311 11.45 -2.12 11.12
C PRO A 311 10.35 -1.92 10.08
N PHE A 312 10.11 -2.89 9.19
CA PHE A 312 8.97 -2.84 8.29
C PHE A 312 8.41 -4.23 7.94
N ALA A 313 7.10 -4.28 7.74
CA ALA A 313 6.40 -5.34 7.04
C ALA A 313 5.43 -4.66 6.08
N VAL A 314 5.45 -5.05 4.80
CA VAL A 314 4.62 -4.47 3.76
C VAL A 314 3.84 -5.53 3.02
N ILE A 315 2.66 -5.14 2.52
CA ILE A 315 1.96 -5.86 1.47
C ILE A 315 1.96 -4.95 0.24
N ILE A 316 2.59 -5.42 -0.83
CA ILE A 316 2.63 -4.77 -2.14
C ILE A 316 1.61 -5.49 -3.03
N GLY A 317 0.60 -4.76 -3.49
CA GLY A 317 -0.31 -5.22 -4.54
C GLY A 317 0.16 -4.74 -5.90
N THR A 318 0.02 -5.57 -6.93
CA THR A 318 0.08 -5.17 -8.34
C THR A 318 -1.01 -5.88 -9.11
N THR A 319 -1.25 -5.52 -10.37
CA THR A 319 -2.19 -6.28 -11.21
C THR A 319 -1.79 -7.76 -11.24
N GLY A 320 -2.67 -8.61 -10.71
CA GLY A 320 -2.49 -10.06 -10.67
C GLY A 320 -1.49 -10.60 -9.65
N ARG A 321 -0.94 -9.79 -8.73
CA ARG A 321 -0.05 -10.26 -7.66
C ARG A 321 -0.32 -9.61 -6.31
N MET A 322 -0.08 -10.36 -5.23
CA MET A 322 0.01 -9.84 -3.86
C MET A 322 1.30 -10.35 -3.22
N ILE A 323 2.11 -9.43 -2.74
CA ILE A 323 3.47 -9.69 -2.27
C ILE A 323 3.58 -9.23 -0.82
N GLY A 324 4.02 -10.10 0.07
CA GLY A 324 4.47 -9.74 1.42
C GLY A 324 5.98 -9.64 1.47
N LEU A 325 6.52 -8.61 2.11
CA LEU A 325 7.95 -8.46 2.36
C LEU A 325 8.18 -7.86 3.74
N THR A 326 9.21 -8.33 4.45
CA THR A 326 9.66 -7.73 5.71
C THR A 326 11.07 -7.19 5.60
N ASP A 327 11.45 -6.39 6.59
CA ASP A 327 12.85 -6.05 6.81
C ASP A 327 13.71 -7.30 7.01
N ARG A 328 15.02 -7.13 6.78
CA ARG A 328 16.01 -8.23 6.72
C ARG A 328 16.18 -9.03 8.01
N ILE A 329 15.76 -8.49 9.17
CA ILE A 329 15.83 -9.19 10.46
C ILE A 329 14.44 -9.43 11.06
N ARG A 330 13.37 -9.09 10.34
CA ARG A 330 11.96 -9.31 10.70
C ARG A 330 11.59 -8.69 12.05
N LEU A 331 11.76 -7.38 12.17
CA LEU A 331 11.35 -6.60 13.34
C LEU A 331 9.83 -6.42 13.45
N ARG A 332 9.09 -6.63 12.35
CA ARG A 332 7.62 -6.58 12.32
C ARG A 332 7.05 -7.94 11.92
N PRO A 333 5.93 -8.37 12.56
CA PRO A 333 5.34 -9.66 12.29
C PRO A 333 4.61 -9.66 10.95
N ILE A 334 4.73 -10.78 10.23
CA ILE A 334 3.92 -11.10 9.07
C ILE A 334 3.69 -12.61 9.05
N THR A 335 2.45 -13.03 8.80
CA THR A 335 2.03 -14.43 8.71
C THR A 335 1.37 -14.62 7.36
N ALA A 336 1.78 -15.65 6.64
CA ALA A 336 1.18 -16.05 5.38
C ALA A 336 0.40 -17.36 5.59
N ALA A 337 -0.71 -17.51 4.87
CA ALA A 337 -1.52 -18.71 4.92
C ALA A 337 -2.24 -18.98 3.59
N THR A 338 -2.64 -20.23 3.38
CA THR A 338 -3.45 -20.64 2.22
C THR A 338 -4.66 -21.46 2.67
N ARG A 339 -5.79 -21.26 2.00
CA ARG A 339 -6.97 -22.13 2.08
C ARG A 339 -7.64 -22.21 0.71
N GLY A 340 -7.65 -23.40 0.10
CA GLY A 340 -8.14 -23.60 -1.26
C GLY A 340 -7.41 -22.69 -2.24
N GLU A 341 -8.15 -21.83 -2.93
CA GLU A 341 -7.58 -20.83 -3.86
C GLU A 341 -7.27 -19.48 -3.20
N THR A 342 -7.53 -19.33 -1.91
CA THR A 342 -7.32 -18.07 -1.20
C THR A 342 -5.97 -18.06 -0.50
N PHE A 343 -5.17 -17.03 -0.78
CA PHE A 343 -3.94 -16.73 -0.08
C PHE A 343 -4.15 -15.53 0.84
N TYR A 344 -3.59 -15.61 2.04
CA TYR A 344 -3.70 -14.60 3.08
C TYR A 344 -2.31 -14.13 3.52
N ILE A 345 -2.22 -12.85 3.84
CA ILE A 345 -1.09 -12.25 4.55
C ILE A 345 -1.66 -11.39 5.67
N SER A 346 -1.15 -11.50 6.89
CA SER A 346 -1.58 -10.65 7.99
C SER A 346 -0.46 -10.40 8.98
N SER A 347 -0.57 -9.32 9.75
CA SER A 347 0.28 -9.13 10.93
C SER A 347 0.06 -10.20 12.00
N GLU A 348 -1.17 -10.73 12.12
CA GLU A 348 -1.55 -11.72 13.12
C GLU A 348 -2.36 -12.87 12.51
N GLU A 349 -2.02 -14.10 12.87
CA GLU A 349 -2.74 -15.31 12.43
C GLU A 349 -4.22 -15.30 12.85
N ALA A 350 -4.53 -14.77 14.04
CA ALA A 350 -5.89 -14.74 14.58
C ALA A 350 -6.90 -14.06 13.64
N SER A 351 -6.48 -12.97 12.97
CA SER A 351 -7.31 -12.27 11.99
C SER A 351 -7.65 -13.13 10.77
N ILE A 352 -6.71 -13.99 10.33
CA ILE A 352 -6.94 -14.92 9.21
C ILE A 352 -7.93 -16.00 9.67
N ARG A 353 -7.70 -16.59 10.85
CA ARG A 353 -8.56 -17.64 11.40
C ARG A 353 -9.98 -17.18 11.70
N LEU A 354 -10.18 -15.90 12.00
CA LEU A 354 -11.50 -15.33 12.24
C LEU A 354 -12.42 -15.45 11.01
N ILE A 355 -11.86 -15.41 9.81
CA ILE A 355 -12.61 -15.50 8.55
C ILE A 355 -12.39 -16.82 7.80
N SER A 356 -11.35 -17.56 8.18
CA SER A 356 -11.00 -18.87 7.62
C SER A 356 -10.48 -19.78 8.74
N PRO A 357 -11.38 -20.39 9.53
CA PRO A 357 -11.00 -21.15 10.73
C PRO A 357 -10.02 -22.29 10.45
N GLU A 358 -10.20 -22.96 9.31
CA GLU A 358 -9.33 -24.02 8.80
C GLU A 358 -8.43 -23.49 7.69
N LEU A 359 -7.13 -23.79 7.79
CA LEU A 359 -6.10 -23.37 6.86
C LEU A 359 -5.31 -24.59 6.38
N ASP A 360 -4.95 -24.62 5.11
CA ASP A 360 -4.19 -25.73 4.51
C ASP A 360 -2.70 -25.59 4.82
N ARG A 361 -2.21 -24.35 4.90
CA ARG A 361 -0.84 -24.03 5.28
C ARG A 361 -0.80 -22.69 6.00
N VAL A 362 0.07 -22.59 7.01
CA VAL A 362 0.40 -21.35 7.72
C VAL A 362 1.90 -21.29 7.93
N TRP A 363 2.54 -20.15 7.68
CA TRP A 363 3.96 -19.96 7.92
C TRP A 363 4.32 -18.48 8.12
N THR A 364 5.49 -18.25 8.71
CA THR A 364 6.09 -16.92 8.86
C THR A 364 7.33 -16.87 7.97
N PRO A 365 7.42 -15.97 6.98
CA PRO A 365 8.61 -15.85 6.14
C PRO A 365 9.84 -15.38 6.94
N ASN A 366 11.03 -15.66 6.40
CA ASN A 366 12.26 -15.11 6.95
C ASN A 366 12.40 -13.62 6.58
N GLY A 367 13.28 -12.92 7.31
CA GLY A 367 13.55 -11.52 7.03
C GLY A 367 14.09 -11.30 5.61
N GLY A 368 13.49 -10.37 4.87
CA GLY A 368 13.87 -10.07 3.48
C GLY A 368 13.47 -11.12 2.44
N GLU A 369 12.81 -12.21 2.84
CA GLU A 369 12.27 -13.22 1.93
C GLU A 369 10.84 -12.83 1.51
N PRO A 370 10.57 -12.62 0.20
CA PRO A 370 9.23 -12.28 -0.25
C PRO A 370 8.30 -13.50 -0.20
N VAL A 371 7.02 -13.26 0.12
CA VAL A 371 5.94 -14.23 -0.07
C VAL A 371 5.00 -13.72 -1.15
N VAL A 372 4.65 -14.56 -2.12
CA VAL A 372 4.00 -14.12 -3.35
C VAL A 372 2.80 -14.99 -3.67
N ALA A 373 1.66 -14.37 -3.92
CA ALA A 373 0.54 -14.98 -4.62
C ALA A 373 0.33 -14.30 -5.96
N GLU A 374 -0.05 -15.12 -6.95
CA GLU A 374 -0.36 -14.67 -8.31
C GLU A 374 -1.72 -15.22 -8.72
N LEU A 375 -2.45 -14.45 -9.53
CA LEU A 375 -3.65 -14.96 -10.21
C LEU A 375 -3.27 -16.08 -11.18
N LYS A 376 -4.09 -17.12 -11.26
CA LYS A 376 -3.88 -18.23 -12.19
C LYS A 376 -4.02 -17.79 -13.66
N SER A 377 -4.83 -16.76 -13.93
CA SER A 377 -4.97 -16.18 -15.28
C SER A 377 -3.66 -15.58 -15.80
N THR A 378 -2.84 -14.96 -14.94
CA THR A 378 -1.54 -14.38 -15.32
C THR A 378 -0.52 -15.44 -15.70
N LYS A 379 -0.63 -16.67 -15.17
CA LYS A 379 0.23 -17.81 -15.57
C LYS A 379 -0.08 -18.34 -16.97
N LYS A 380 -1.30 -18.12 -17.49
CA LYS A 380 -1.70 -18.59 -18.83
C LYS A 380 -1.16 -17.73 -19.98
N VAL A 381 -0.71 -16.50 -19.70
CA VAL A 381 -0.22 -15.55 -20.72
C VAL A 381 1.27 -15.76 -21.06
N LEU A 382 1.98 -16.62 -20.32
CA LEU A 382 3.42 -16.90 -20.48
C LEU A 382 3.73 -18.19 -21.29
N ILE A 383 2.87 -18.60 -22.23
CA ILE A 383 3.13 -19.74 -23.12
C ILE A 383 3.51 -19.26 -24.51
#